data_AF-A0A971STN7-F1
#
_entry.id   AF-A0A971STN7-F1
#
_cell.length_a   1.000
_cell.length_b   1.000
_cell.length_c   1.000
_cell.angle_alpha   90.00
_cell.angle_beta   90.00
_cell.angle_gamma   90.00
#
_symmetry.space_group_name_H-M   'P 1'
#
loop_
_entity.id
_entity.type
_entity.pdbx_description
1 polymer ?
#
loop_
_entity_poly.entity_id
_entity_poly.type
_entity_poly.pdbx_seq_one_letter_code
_entity_poly.pdbx_strand_id
1 'polypeptide(L)'
;NSIDHGIESPDARKAAGKPAEGTIRLTAEHSGAHVLISVSDDGAGLDTEAIRSKAIEKGLISPDAAMSEKDLFELILSPGFSTAKSISKVSGRGVGMDVVTSSIESFGGTVEIASVRGRGTTITLKLPLTLAIIDGLLVTISDEFFVIPLNAVVECIELSDEDRRHTHGRNLARVREEIVPYIPLREAFALGGGKPSIEQVVVTEVGERRIGFVVDKVVGQHQTVIKNMGKFLRHVDGVSGATIMGDGTVALILDINKITQQSEYMEASMNAAGHHA
;
A
#
# COMPACT_ATOMS: atom_id res chain seq x y z
N ASN A 1 -4.83 -16.94 3.13
CA ASN A 1 -4.01 -16.94 4.38
C ASN A 1 -4.56 -17.90 5.45
N SER A 2 -5.59 -17.56 6.22
CA SER A 2 -6.08 -18.48 7.27
C SER A 2 -6.51 -19.84 6.71
N ILE A 3 -7.17 -19.88 5.55
CA ILE A 3 -7.56 -21.15 4.90
C ILE A 3 -6.32 -21.92 4.38
N ASP A 4 -5.41 -21.24 3.68
CA ASP A 4 -4.29 -21.92 2.98
C ASP A 4 -3.13 -22.31 3.90
N HIS A 5 -2.93 -21.56 4.98
CA HIS A 5 -1.73 -21.64 5.83
C HIS A 5 -2.05 -21.75 7.32
N GLY A 6 -3.20 -21.25 7.76
CA GLY A 6 -3.59 -21.27 9.17
C GLY A 6 -4.20 -22.61 9.59
N ILE A 7 -5.28 -23.03 8.92
CA ILE A 7 -6.04 -24.24 9.24
C ILE A 7 -5.29 -25.49 8.77
N GLU A 8 -5.06 -26.43 9.68
CA GLU A 8 -4.40 -27.70 9.38
C GLU A 8 -5.34 -28.69 8.68
N SER A 9 -4.79 -29.74 8.07
CA SER A 9 -5.59 -30.83 7.51
C SER A 9 -6.41 -31.54 8.60
N PRO A 10 -7.57 -32.14 8.28
CA PRO A 10 -8.41 -32.83 9.27
C PRO A 10 -7.66 -33.89 10.08
N ASP A 11 -6.72 -34.62 9.47
CA ASP A 11 -5.92 -35.64 10.14
C ASP A 11 -4.91 -35.00 11.13
N ALA A 12 -4.24 -33.92 10.72
CA ALA A 12 -3.34 -33.18 11.61
C ALA A 12 -4.09 -32.55 12.78
N ARG A 13 -5.31 -32.05 12.56
CA ARG A 13 -6.18 -31.51 13.63
C ARG A 13 -6.58 -32.58 14.63
N LYS A 14 -7.01 -33.75 14.16
CA LYS A 14 -7.32 -34.90 15.04
C LYS A 14 -6.09 -35.34 15.84
N ALA A 15 -4.92 -35.41 15.21
CA ALA A 15 -3.67 -35.75 15.89
C ALA A 15 -3.29 -34.73 16.97
N ALA A 16 -3.63 -33.45 16.77
CA ALA A 16 -3.44 -32.38 17.75
C ALA A 16 -4.57 -32.26 18.79
N GLY A 17 -5.57 -33.16 18.77
CA GLY A 17 -6.71 -33.15 19.70
C GLY A 17 -7.76 -32.07 19.40
N LYS A 18 -7.77 -31.52 18.18
CA LYS A 18 -8.69 -30.45 17.75
C LYS A 18 -9.86 -31.02 16.93
N PRO A 19 -11.01 -30.33 16.86
CA PRO A 19 -12.11 -30.71 15.97
C PRO A 19 -11.63 -30.81 14.52
N ALA A 20 -12.17 -31.77 13.76
CA ALA A 20 -11.81 -31.96 12.36
C ALA A 20 -12.18 -30.75 11.49
N GLU A 21 -13.25 -30.03 11.86
CA GLU A 21 -13.64 -28.77 11.27
C GLU A 21 -12.80 -27.62 11.87
N GLY A 22 -12.22 -26.79 11.00
CA GLY A 22 -11.55 -25.55 11.38
C GLY A 22 -12.54 -24.39 11.44
N THR A 23 -12.28 -23.44 12.34
CA THR A 23 -13.09 -22.24 12.50
C THR A 23 -12.30 -21.01 12.10
N ILE A 24 -12.88 -20.21 11.20
CA ILE A 24 -12.39 -18.86 10.88
C ILE A 24 -13.52 -17.88 11.22
N ARG A 25 -13.21 -16.86 11.99
CA ARG A 25 -14.14 -15.84 12.46
C ARG A 25 -13.71 -14.47 11.97
N LEU A 26 -14.61 -13.78 11.29
CA LEU A 26 -14.49 -12.36 10.98
C LEU A 26 -15.41 -11.58 11.92
N THR A 27 -14.84 -10.66 12.69
CA THR A 27 -15.60 -9.73 13.54
C THR A 27 -15.31 -8.30 13.13
N ALA A 28 -16.32 -7.44 13.30
CA ALA A 28 -16.16 -6.00 13.22
C ALA A 28 -16.84 -5.40 14.45
N GLU A 29 -16.08 -4.66 15.26
CA GLU A 29 -16.60 -4.03 16.46
C GLU A 29 -16.12 -2.60 16.59
N HIS A 30 -16.89 -1.82 17.33
CA HIS A 30 -16.55 -0.45 17.64
C HIS A 30 -15.86 -0.39 19.00
N SER A 31 -14.65 0.17 19.04
CA SER A 31 -13.85 0.31 20.25
C SER A 31 -13.29 1.74 20.37
N GLY A 32 -13.94 2.55 21.19
CA GLY A 32 -13.54 3.94 21.45
C GLY A 32 -13.66 4.84 20.21
N ALA A 33 -12.52 5.26 19.66
CA ALA A 33 -12.44 6.06 18.45
C ALA A 33 -12.06 5.22 17.21
N HIS A 34 -12.16 3.89 17.30
CA HIS A 34 -11.72 2.98 16.26
C HIS A 34 -12.78 1.93 15.92
N VAL A 35 -12.78 1.48 14.67
CA VAL A 35 -13.37 0.22 14.23
C VAL A 35 -12.28 -0.83 14.23
N LEU A 36 -12.51 -1.93 14.94
CA LEU A 36 -11.64 -3.10 14.96
C LEU A 36 -12.25 -4.17 14.05
N ILE A 37 -11.52 -4.55 13.01
CA ILE A 37 -11.89 -5.65 12.13
C ILE A 37 -10.90 -6.79 12.42
N SER A 38 -11.37 -7.89 13.00
CA SER A 38 -10.50 -9.01 13.36
C SER A 38 -10.82 -10.24 12.55
N VAL A 39 -9.78 -10.89 12.02
CA VAL A 39 -9.83 -12.22 11.41
C VAL A 39 -9.10 -13.17 12.35
N SER A 40 -9.85 -14.10 12.95
CA SER A 40 -9.33 -15.10 13.89
C SER A 40 -9.52 -16.50 13.32
N ASP A 41 -8.52 -17.35 13.44
CA ASP A 41 -8.61 -18.77 13.14
C ASP A 41 -8.19 -19.62 14.35
N ASP A 42 -8.69 -20.85 14.40
CA ASP A 42 -8.28 -21.86 15.37
C ASP A 42 -7.21 -22.81 14.80
N GLY A 43 -6.34 -22.28 13.94
CA GLY A 43 -5.33 -23.05 13.20
C GLY A 43 -4.09 -23.44 14.01
N ALA A 44 -3.00 -23.73 13.30
CA ALA A 44 -1.72 -24.13 13.93
C ALA A 44 -1.04 -22.98 14.69
N GLY A 45 -1.47 -21.73 14.46
CA GLY A 45 -0.72 -20.56 14.87
C GLY A 45 0.55 -20.36 14.01
N LEU A 46 1.21 -19.24 14.25
CA LEU A 46 2.46 -18.86 13.61
C LEU A 46 3.65 -19.64 14.19
N ASP A 47 4.55 -20.08 13.31
CA ASP A 47 5.79 -20.76 13.68
C ASP A 47 6.92 -19.74 13.89
N THR A 48 7.18 -19.40 15.15
CA THR A 48 8.18 -18.41 15.56
C THR A 48 9.59 -18.76 15.07
N GLU A 49 9.98 -20.05 15.10
CA GLU A 49 11.30 -20.48 14.64
C GLU A 49 11.45 -20.30 13.13
N ALA A 50 10.41 -20.66 12.38
CA ALA A 50 10.40 -20.48 10.93
C ALA A 50 10.47 -19.00 10.52
N ILE A 51 9.73 -18.14 11.23
CA ILE A 51 9.73 -16.68 11.02
C ILE A 51 11.11 -16.10 11.33
N ARG A 52 11.70 -16.46 12.47
CA ARG A 52 13.05 -16.01 12.86
C ARG A 52 14.10 -16.44 11.85
N SER A 53 14.09 -17.71 11.46
CA SER A 53 15.04 -18.24 10.46
C SER A 53 14.94 -17.48 9.14
N LYS A 54 13.71 -17.21 8.67
CA LYS A 54 13.48 -16.46 7.43
C LYS A 54 13.88 -14.98 7.55
N ALA A 55 13.65 -14.36 8.72
CA ALA A 55 14.05 -12.99 8.99
C ALA A 55 15.58 -12.82 8.98
N ILE A 56 16.32 -13.77 9.55
CA ILE A 56 17.79 -13.80 9.51
C ILE A 56 18.29 -14.01 8.08
N GLU A 57 17.70 -14.96 7.33
CA GLU A 57 18.05 -15.22 5.92
C GLU A 57 17.88 -13.97 5.05
N LYS A 58 16.83 -13.19 5.31
CA LYS A 58 16.54 -11.92 4.63
C LYS A 58 17.33 -10.72 5.16
N GLY A 59 18.15 -10.90 6.21
CA GLY A 59 18.93 -9.82 6.81
C GLY A 59 18.11 -8.79 7.59
N LEU A 60 16.85 -9.09 7.92
CA LEU A 60 15.97 -8.18 8.68
C LEU A 60 16.36 -8.10 10.16
N ILE A 61 16.94 -9.18 10.70
CA ILE A 61 17.39 -9.26 12.10
C ILE A 61 18.74 -9.97 12.18
N SER A 62 19.54 -9.65 13.20
CA SER A 62 20.75 -10.41 13.49
C SER A 62 20.41 -11.76 14.17
N PRO A 63 21.26 -12.79 14.03
CA PRO A 63 21.06 -14.08 14.70
C PRO A 63 20.91 -13.96 16.22
N ASP A 64 21.63 -13.00 16.82
CA ASP A 64 21.66 -12.78 18.27
C ASP A 64 20.59 -11.78 18.76
N ALA A 65 19.69 -11.32 17.87
CA ALA A 65 18.65 -10.37 18.23
C ALA A 65 17.64 -10.98 19.23
N ALA A 66 17.61 -10.43 20.44
CA ALA A 66 16.58 -10.70 21.43
C ALA A 66 15.31 -9.90 21.07
N MET A 67 14.25 -10.60 20.68
CA MET A 67 12.96 -10.01 20.27
C MET A 67 11.83 -10.71 21.01
N SER A 68 10.76 -9.99 21.29
CA SER A 68 9.52 -10.61 21.77
C SER A 68 8.83 -11.37 20.63
N GLU A 69 7.93 -12.31 20.97
CA GLU A 69 7.13 -13.00 19.95
C GLU A 69 6.27 -12.02 19.14
N LYS A 70 5.78 -10.96 19.79
CA LYS A 70 5.00 -9.91 19.14
C LYS A 70 5.81 -9.21 18.05
N ASP A 71 7.00 -8.73 18.39
CA ASP A 71 7.88 -8.03 17.43
C ASP A 71 8.28 -8.95 16.28
N LEU A 72 8.44 -10.25 16.57
CA LEU A 72 8.73 -11.25 15.55
C LEU A 72 7.56 -11.46 14.58
N PHE A 73 6.32 -11.44 15.09
CA PHE A 73 5.13 -11.52 14.23
C PHE A 73 4.96 -10.27 13.36
N GLU A 74 5.33 -9.10 13.85
CA GLU A 74 5.29 -7.85 13.07
C GLU A 74 6.20 -7.92 11.82
N LEU A 75 7.28 -8.72 11.83
CA LEU A 75 8.11 -8.95 10.64
C LEU A 75 7.34 -9.59 9.47
N ILE A 76 6.22 -10.29 9.73
CA ILE A 76 5.37 -10.84 8.67
C ILE A 76 4.70 -9.73 7.85
N LEU A 77 4.55 -8.54 8.43
CA LEU A 77 3.99 -7.37 7.75
C LEU A 77 5.02 -6.68 6.84
N SER A 78 6.31 -7.03 6.93
CA SER A 78 7.36 -6.42 6.14
C SER A 78 7.26 -6.80 4.65
N PRO A 79 7.65 -5.88 3.74
CA PRO A 79 7.64 -6.13 2.30
C PRO A 79 8.30 -7.44 1.89
N GLY A 80 7.59 -8.23 1.07
CA GLY A 80 8.11 -9.51 0.55
C GLY A 80 8.43 -10.56 1.63
N PHE A 81 7.95 -10.41 2.86
CA PHE A 81 8.07 -11.44 3.89
C PHE A 81 7.07 -12.57 3.66
N SER A 82 7.58 -13.79 3.52
CA SER A 82 6.76 -15.00 3.46
C SER A 82 7.57 -16.21 3.93
N THR A 83 6.96 -17.05 4.73
CA THR A 83 7.51 -18.34 5.18
C THR A 83 7.13 -19.49 4.25
N ALA A 84 6.31 -19.25 3.21
CA ALA A 84 5.86 -20.29 2.30
C ALA A 84 7.02 -20.79 1.40
N LYS A 85 7.20 -22.11 1.34
CA LYS A 85 8.21 -22.76 0.47
C LYS A 85 7.79 -22.81 -1.00
N SER A 86 6.50 -22.60 -1.32
CA SER A 86 5.98 -22.58 -2.69
C SER A 86 4.79 -21.61 -2.82
N ILE A 87 4.63 -21.02 -4.01
CA ILE A 87 3.52 -20.14 -4.35
C ILE A 87 2.28 -21.01 -4.58
N SER A 88 1.23 -20.86 -3.75
CA SER A 88 -0.02 -21.61 -3.93
C SER A 88 -0.93 -20.95 -4.96
N LYS A 89 -1.59 -21.76 -5.81
CA LYS A 89 -2.45 -21.31 -6.92
C LYS A 89 -3.77 -20.67 -6.49
N VAL A 90 -4.16 -20.76 -5.22
CA VAL A 90 -5.45 -20.24 -4.70
C VAL A 90 -5.36 -18.75 -4.36
N SER A 91 -4.15 -18.20 -4.15
CA SER A 91 -3.94 -16.78 -3.84
C SER A 91 -3.64 -15.93 -5.09
N GLY A 92 -4.35 -16.19 -6.19
CA GLY A 92 -4.08 -15.78 -7.59
C GLY A 92 -3.93 -14.28 -7.93
N ARG A 93 -3.59 -13.42 -6.97
CA ARG A 93 -3.14 -12.04 -7.16
C ARG A 93 -1.81 -11.70 -6.48
N GLY A 94 -1.24 -12.59 -5.67
CA GLY A 94 0.05 -12.34 -5.00
C GLY A 94 -0.01 -11.18 -3.99
N VAL A 95 -1.16 -10.96 -3.34
CA VAL A 95 -1.31 -9.90 -2.34
C VAL A 95 -0.66 -10.35 -1.04
N GLY A 96 0.55 -9.85 -0.77
CA GLY A 96 1.26 -10.08 0.48
C GLY A 96 0.63 -9.31 1.64
N MET A 97 1.06 -9.65 2.87
CA MET A 97 0.63 -8.92 4.07
C MET A 97 1.12 -7.47 4.07
N ASP A 98 2.21 -7.17 3.36
CA ASP A 98 2.75 -5.84 3.11
C ASP A 98 1.77 -4.92 2.37
N VAL A 99 1.06 -5.42 1.36
CA VAL A 99 0.03 -4.65 0.65
C VAL A 99 -1.17 -4.36 1.56
N VAL A 100 -1.55 -5.32 2.41
CA VAL A 100 -2.63 -5.12 3.39
C VAL A 100 -2.23 -4.05 4.40
N THR A 101 -1.03 -4.13 4.96
CA THR A 101 -0.50 -3.14 5.91
C THR A 101 -0.44 -1.75 5.29
N SER A 102 0.17 -1.61 4.11
CA SER A 102 0.28 -0.33 3.40
C SER A 102 -1.10 0.28 3.11
N SER A 103 -2.08 -0.56 2.75
CA SER A 103 -3.45 -0.10 2.52
C SER A 103 -4.09 0.42 3.82
N ILE A 104 -3.95 -0.30 4.93
CA ILE A 104 -4.52 0.11 6.22
C ILE A 104 -3.84 1.37 6.76
N GLU A 105 -2.51 1.47 6.64
CA GLU A 105 -1.74 2.64 7.05
C GLU A 105 -2.09 3.88 6.23
N SER A 106 -2.40 3.74 4.94
CA SER A 106 -2.86 4.85 4.10
C SER A 106 -4.17 5.50 4.59
N PHE A 107 -4.97 4.76 5.37
CA PHE A 107 -6.18 5.24 6.03
C PHE A 107 -5.93 5.70 7.48
N GLY A 108 -4.67 5.84 7.91
CA GLY A 108 -4.32 6.17 9.28
C GLY A 108 -4.66 5.05 10.28
N GLY A 109 -4.80 3.82 9.79
CA GLY A 109 -5.02 2.64 10.61
C GLY A 109 -3.74 1.89 10.95
N THR A 110 -3.87 0.83 11.74
CA THR A 110 -2.77 -0.08 12.09
C THR A 110 -3.21 -1.54 11.97
N VAL A 111 -2.25 -2.45 11.80
CA VAL A 111 -2.46 -3.90 11.78
C VAL A 111 -1.73 -4.52 12.96
N GLU A 112 -2.43 -5.35 13.73
CA GLU A 112 -1.88 -6.07 14.88
C GLU A 112 -2.03 -7.58 14.68
N ILE A 113 -1.04 -8.36 15.11
CA ILE A 113 -1.05 -9.83 15.03
C ILE A 113 -0.90 -10.40 16.43
N ALA A 114 -1.79 -11.33 16.78
CA ALA A 114 -1.69 -12.16 17.97
C ALA A 114 -1.80 -13.63 17.57
N SER A 115 -0.85 -14.46 17.98
CA SER A 115 -0.86 -15.89 17.63
C SER A 115 -0.35 -16.72 18.79
N VAL A 116 -0.93 -17.91 18.95
CA VAL A 116 -0.45 -18.92 19.90
C VAL A 116 -0.32 -20.26 19.18
N ARG A 117 0.87 -20.87 19.24
CA ARG A 117 1.14 -22.15 18.59
C ARG A 117 0.13 -23.22 19.05
N GLY A 118 -0.47 -23.91 18.10
CA GLY A 118 -1.52 -24.92 18.26
C GLY A 118 -2.92 -24.37 18.52
N ARG A 119 -3.09 -23.06 18.79
CA ARG A 119 -4.39 -22.45 19.14
C ARG A 119 -4.92 -21.49 18.07
N GLY A 120 -4.07 -21.07 17.15
CA GLY A 120 -4.45 -20.26 16.00
C GLY A 120 -3.93 -18.84 16.05
N THR A 121 -4.40 -18.03 15.09
CA THR A 121 -3.92 -16.67 14.84
C THR A 121 -5.09 -15.71 14.79
N THR A 122 -4.90 -14.49 15.29
CA THR A 122 -5.82 -13.37 15.14
C THR A 122 -5.07 -12.17 14.56
N ILE A 123 -5.57 -11.65 13.46
CA ILE A 123 -5.12 -10.40 12.84
C ILE A 123 -6.21 -9.37 13.08
N THR A 124 -5.83 -8.23 13.66
CA THR A 124 -6.75 -7.12 13.96
C THR A 124 -6.35 -5.89 13.16
N LEU A 125 -7.27 -5.40 12.32
CA LEU A 125 -7.15 -4.14 11.61
C LEU A 125 -7.84 -3.07 12.45
N LYS A 126 -7.09 -2.06 12.87
CA LYS A 126 -7.60 -0.95 13.67
C LYS A 126 -7.70 0.29 12.81
N LEU A 127 -8.93 0.74 12.56
CA LEU A 127 -9.21 1.89 11.70
C LEU A 127 -9.84 3.00 12.53
N PRO A 128 -9.47 4.29 12.36
CA PRO A 128 -10.17 5.40 13.00
C PRO A 128 -11.66 5.44 12.59
N LEU A 129 -12.56 5.65 13.56
CA LEU A 129 -14.00 5.81 13.34
C LEU A 129 -14.35 7.21 12.83
N THR A 130 -13.53 8.21 13.17
CA THR A 130 -13.78 9.61 12.80
C THR A 130 -13.69 9.80 11.30
N LEU A 131 -14.27 10.90 10.81
CA LEU A 131 -13.89 11.49 9.52
C LEU A 131 -12.35 11.48 9.44
N ALA A 132 -11.78 10.68 8.54
CA ALA A 132 -10.34 10.51 8.45
C ALA A 132 -9.74 11.85 8.02
N ILE A 133 -9.24 12.63 8.98
CA ILE A 133 -8.42 13.80 8.68
C ILE A 133 -7.10 13.23 8.19
N ILE A 134 -6.74 13.57 6.97
CA ILE A 134 -5.43 13.28 6.41
C ILE A 134 -4.67 14.58 6.22
N ASP A 135 -3.37 14.50 6.51
CA ASP A 135 -2.42 15.51 6.06
C ASP A 135 -2.08 15.20 4.61
N GLY A 136 -2.37 16.14 3.72
CA GLY A 136 -2.13 16.00 2.30
C GLY A 136 -1.29 17.14 1.75
N LEU A 137 -0.56 16.87 0.68
CA LEU A 137 0.00 17.87 -0.20
C LEU A 137 -1.02 18.19 -1.28
N LEU A 138 -1.54 19.42 -1.27
CA LEU A 138 -2.47 19.91 -2.28
C LEU A 138 -1.69 20.31 -3.52
N VAL A 139 -2.09 19.75 -4.66
CA VAL A 139 -1.49 19.97 -5.97
C VAL A 139 -2.57 20.28 -7.01
N THR A 140 -2.19 20.93 -8.09
CA THR A 140 -3.08 21.23 -9.21
C THR A 140 -2.58 20.61 -10.50
N ILE A 141 -3.53 20.16 -11.32
CA ILE A 141 -3.28 19.74 -12.70
C ILE A 141 -4.39 20.33 -13.55
N SER A 142 -4.04 21.18 -14.51
CA SER A 142 -4.99 22.11 -15.14
C SER A 142 -5.73 22.94 -14.08
N ASP A 143 -7.05 22.90 -14.08
CA ASP A 143 -7.92 23.65 -13.15
C ASP A 143 -8.44 22.77 -12.00
N GLU A 144 -7.96 21.53 -11.90
CA GLU A 144 -8.43 20.53 -10.94
C GLU A 144 -7.46 20.38 -9.76
N PHE A 145 -8.02 20.18 -8.57
CA PHE A 145 -7.27 19.97 -7.33
C PHE A 145 -7.15 18.50 -6.98
N PHE A 146 -5.94 18.10 -6.60
CA PHE A 146 -5.64 16.76 -6.11
C PHE A 146 -4.90 16.83 -4.78
N VAL A 147 -5.04 15.78 -3.98
CA VAL A 147 -4.38 15.64 -2.69
C VAL A 147 -3.52 14.38 -2.72
N ILE A 148 -2.21 14.55 -2.53
CA ILE A 148 -1.28 13.44 -2.34
C ILE A 148 -1.09 13.26 -0.82
N PRO A 149 -1.29 12.05 -0.26
CA PRO A 149 -1.04 11.80 1.17
C PRO A 149 0.37 12.22 1.58
N LEU A 150 0.49 13.13 2.54
CA LEU A 150 1.77 13.74 2.90
C LEU A 150 2.74 12.73 3.52
N ASN A 151 2.23 11.69 4.19
CA ASN A 151 3.01 10.60 4.77
C ASN A 151 3.84 9.83 3.74
N ALA A 152 3.45 9.86 2.46
CA ALA A 152 4.19 9.23 1.39
C ALA A 152 5.13 10.18 0.64
N VAL A 153 5.05 11.50 0.89
CA VAL A 153 5.86 12.50 0.18
C VAL A 153 7.23 12.64 0.83
N VAL A 154 8.28 12.54 0.01
CA VAL A 154 9.68 12.71 0.42
C VAL A 154 10.13 14.15 0.16
N GLU A 155 10.04 14.59 -1.10
CA GLU A 155 10.40 15.95 -1.51
C GLU A 155 9.67 16.37 -2.79
N CYS A 156 9.72 17.66 -3.11
CA CYS A 156 9.18 18.22 -4.36
C CYS A 156 10.31 18.90 -5.11
N ILE A 157 10.42 18.62 -6.41
CA ILE A 157 11.41 19.26 -7.29
C ILE A 157 10.72 19.87 -8.50
N GLU A 158 11.39 20.81 -9.17
CA GLU A 158 10.94 21.33 -10.45
C GLU A 158 11.37 20.39 -11.59
N LEU A 159 10.54 20.32 -12.62
CA LEU A 159 10.82 19.60 -13.86
C LEU A 159 10.73 20.57 -15.02
N SER A 160 11.89 20.90 -15.60
CA SER A 160 11.98 21.77 -16.76
C SER A 160 11.92 20.96 -18.07
N ASP A 161 11.65 21.65 -19.18
CA ASP A 161 11.74 21.05 -20.52
C ASP A 161 13.17 20.58 -20.86
N GLU A 162 14.20 21.19 -20.25
CA GLU A 162 15.58 20.77 -20.43
C GLU A 162 15.82 19.39 -19.80
N ASP A 163 15.31 19.18 -18.59
CA ASP A 163 15.41 17.88 -17.90
C ASP A 163 14.79 16.77 -18.73
N ARG A 164 13.62 17.03 -19.35
CA ARG A 164 12.95 16.07 -20.25
C ARG A 164 13.76 15.74 -21.50
N ARG A 165 14.42 16.74 -22.09
CA ARG A 165 15.28 16.50 -23.26
C ARG A 165 16.46 15.62 -22.90
N HIS A 166 17.04 15.79 -21.71
CA HIS A 166 18.15 14.96 -21.25
C HIS A 166 17.77 13.49 -21.08
N THR A 167 16.52 13.18 -20.74
CA THR A 167 16.07 11.80 -20.54
C THR A 167 15.51 11.12 -21.79
N HIS A 168 15.61 11.77 -22.97
CA HIS A 168 15.26 11.20 -24.28
C HIS A 168 13.84 10.62 -24.33
N GLY A 169 12.89 11.28 -23.65
CA GLY A 169 11.49 10.85 -23.60
C GLY A 169 11.21 9.69 -22.64
N ARG A 170 12.21 9.25 -21.86
CA ARG A 170 11.96 8.36 -20.71
C ARG A 170 11.46 9.22 -19.55
N ASN A 171 10.40 8.78 -18.90
CA ASN A 171 9.80 9.45 -17.74
C ASN A 171 10.70 9.28 -16.49
N LEU A 172 11.86 9.94 -16.51
CA LEU A 172 12.88 9.91 -15.49
C LEU A 172 13.20 11.36 -15.08
N ALA A 173 13.31 11.60 -13.78
CA ALA A 173 13.75 12.88 -13.22
C ALA A 173 15.04 12.66 -12.42
N ARG A 174 15.95 13.63 -12.48
CA ARG A 174 17.14 13.61 -11.62
C ARG A 174 16.80 14.31 -10.30
N VAL A 175 16.76 13.55 -9.22
CA VAL A 175 16.55 14.05 -7.86
C VAL A 175 17.89 13.96 -7.14
N ARG A 176 18.58 15.10 -7.01
CA ARG A 176 19.97 15.16 -6.51
C ARG A 176 20.89 14.28 -7.37
N GLU A 177 21.49 13.24 -6.79
CA GLU A 177 22.37 12.28 -7.49
C GLU A 177 21.63 11.00 -7.94
N GLU A 178 20.33 10.90 -7.67
CA GLU A 178 19.52 9.73 -8.01
C GLU A 178 18.63 9.99 -9.23
N ILE A 179 18.37 8.92 -9.99
CA ILE A 179 17.39 8.94 -11.09
C ILE A 179 16.12 8.31 -10.58
N VAL A 180 15.04 9.08 -10.55
CA VAL A 180 13.73 8.67 -10.06
C VAL A 180 12.76 8.57 -11.25
N PRO A 181 12.12 7.41 -11.49
CA PRO A 181 11.06 7.32 -12.49
C PRO A 181 9.85 8.13 -12.04
N TYR A 182 9.13 8.73 -12.99
CA TYR A 182 7.93 9.49 -12.69
C TYR A 182 6.72 9.10 -13.54
N ILE A 183 5.54 9.40 -13.02
CA ILE A 183 4.26 9.21 -13.70
C ILE A 183 3.64 10.59 -13.94
N PRO A 184 3.42 10.99 -15.20
CA PRO A 184 2.69 12.22 -15.51
C PRO A 184 1.21 12.09 -15.17
N LEU A 185 0.77 12.77 -14.12
CA LEU A 185 -0.60 12.61 -13.65
C LEU A 185 -1.64 13.21 -14.62
N ARG A 186 -1.27 14.25 -15.38
CA ARG A 186 -2.13 14.79 -16.45
C ARG A 186 -2.55 13.70 -17.44
N GLU A 187 -1.57 12.92 -17.91
CA GLU A 187 -1.81 11.85 -18.88
C GLU A 187 -2.50 10.66 -18.21
N ALA A 188 -2.10 10.31 -16.99
CA ALA A 188 -2.72 9.22 -16.22
C ALA A 188 -4.23 9.45 -15.97
N PHE A 189 -4.63 10.70 -15.73
CA PHE A 189 -6.04 11.08 -15.53
C PHE A 189 -6.74 11.60 -16.80
N ALA A 190 -6.09 11.49 -17.97
CA ALA A 190 -6.59 11.98 -19.25
C ALA A 190 -7.12 13.43 -19.21
N LEU A 191 -6.42 14.28 -18.46
CA LEU A 191 -6.79 15.68 -18.28
C LEU A 191 -6.34 16.51 -19.50
N GLY A 192 -7.23 17.39 -19.94
CA GLY A 192 -6.92 18.38 -20.98
C GLY A 192 -5.99 19.49 -20.46
N GLY A 193 -5.81 20.53 -21.29
CA GLY A 193 -4.99 21.69 -20.95
C GLY A 193 -3.52 21.58 -21.37
N GLY A 194 -2.88 22.73 -21.54
CA GLY A 194 -1.46 22.82 -21.87
C GLY A 194 -0.59 22.58 -20.63
N LYS A 195 0.59 21.97 -20.83
CA LYS A 195 1.60 21.85 -19.77
C LYS A 195 2.19 23.23 -19.48
N PRO A 196 2.41 23.59 -18.21
CA PRO A 196 3.14 24.81 -17.87
C PRO A 196 4.61 24.70 -18.31
N SER A 197 5.31 25.84 -18.40
CA SER A 197 6.74 25.87 -18.76
C SER A 197 7.65 25.21 -17.72
N ILE A 198 7.17 25.14 -16.47
CA ILE A 198 7.83 24.46 -15.35
C ILE A 198 6.73 23.65 -14.67
N GLU A 199 6.88 22.33 -14.70
CA GLU A 199 6.07 21.41 -13.90
C GLU A 199 6.79 21.09 -12.60
N GLN A 200 6.12 20.43 -11.67
CA GLN A 200 6.73 19.96 -10.43
C GLN A 200 6.58 18.45 -10.30
N VAL A 201 7.58 17.80 -9.74
CA VAL A 201 7.56 16.36 -9.42
C VAL A 201 7.45 16.22 -7.91
N VAL A 202 6.37 15.59 -7.47
CA VAL A 202 6.21 15.15 -6.08
C VAL A 202 6.83 13.77 -5.96
N VAL A 203 8.00 13.69 -5.31
CA VAL A 203 8.70 12.44 -5.07
C VAL A 203 8.07 11.76 -3.87
N THR A 204 7.67 10.51 -4.05
CA THR A 204 7.04 9.69 -3.03
C THR A 204 7.80 8.40 -2.78
N GLU A 205 7.60 7.80 -1.62
CA GLU A 205 8.11 6.50 -1.26
C GLU A 205 6.96 5.49 -1.19
N VAL A 206 7.05 4.45 -2.02
CA VAL A 206 6.08 3.35 -2.10
C VAL A 206 6.83 2.05 -1.86
N GLY A 207 6.72 1.50 -0.65
CA GLY A 207 7.57 0.40 -0.21
C GLY A 207 9.04 0.85 -0.14
N GLU A 208 9.93 0.16 -0.85
CA GLU A 208 11.35 0.51 -0.94
C GLU A 208 11.70 1.34 -2.19
N ARG A 209 10.69 1.77 -2.97
CA ARG A 209 10.89 2.45 -4.25
C ARG A 209 10.52 3.92 -4.16
N ARG A 210 11.32 4.76 -4.82
CA ARG A 210 11.01 6.16 -5.06
C ARG A 210 10.34 6.34 -6.41
N ILE A 211 9.20 7.02 -6.43
CA ILE A 211 8.44 7.32 -7.63
C ILE A 211 8.00 8.77 -7.59
N GLY A 212 8.22 9.48 -8.69
CA GLY A 212 7.76 10.84 -8.90
C GLY A 212 6.35 10.89 -9.48
N PHE A 213 5.55 11.86 -9.06
CA PHE A 213 4.29 12.22 -9.70
C PHE A 213 4.41 13.63 -10.26
N VAL A 214 4.30 13.77 -11.58
CA VAL A 214 4.38 15.09 -12.21
C VAL A 214 3.02 15.77 -12.14
N VAL A 215 3.03 16.98 -11.61
CA VAL A 215 1.89 17.88 -11.43
C VAL A 215 2.24 19.26 -12.00
N ASP A 216 1.23 20.10 -12.24
CA ASP A 216 1.52 21.45 -12.73
C ASP A 216 2.09 22.31 -11.62
N LYS A 217 1.52 22.19 -10.42
CA LYS A 217 1.92 23.00 -9.27
C LYS A 217 1.56 22.33 -7.95
N VAL A 218 2.45 22.48 -6.99
CA VAL A 218 2.26 22.21 -5.57
C VAL A 218 1.75 23.49 -4.92
N VAL A 219 0.55 23.44 -4.37
CA VAL A 219 -0.08 24.56 -3.67
C VAL A 219 0.48 24.65 -2.25
N GLY A 220 0.61 23.52 -1.58
CA GLY A 220 1.16 23.42 -0.22
C GLY A 220 0.49 22.34 0.62
N GLN A 221 0.84 22.31 1.90
CA GLN A 221 0.24 21.38 2.86
C GLN A 221 -1.22 21.77 3.16
N HIS A 222 -2.10 20.78 3.21
CA HIS A 222 -3.51 20.96 3.49
C HIS A 222 -4.05 19.80 4.34
N GLN A 223 -4.63 20.12 5.49
CA GLN A 223 -5.34 19.12 6.30
C GLN A 223 -6.76 18.99 5.78
N THR A 224 -7.18 17.77 5.49
CA THR A 224 -8.46 17.57 4.83
C THR A 224 -9.16 16.30 5.28
N VAL A 225 -10.48 16.28 5.14
CA VAL A 225 -11.30 15.15 5.57
C VAL A 225 -11.61 14.27 4.38
N ILE A 226 -11.21 12.99 4.44
CA ILE A 226 -11.61 12.02 3.42
C ILE A 226 -13.12 11.81 3.51
N LYS A 227 -13.80 12.11 2.41
CA LYS A 227 -15.17 11.69 2.13
C LYS A 227 -15.10 10.46 1.23
N ASN A 228 -15.47 9.31 1.79
CA ASN A 228 -15.65 8.11 1.00
C ASN A 228 -16.92 8.29 0.15
N MET A 229 -16.77 8.50 -1.16
CA MET A 229 -17.91 8.75 -2.06
C MET A 229 -18.66 7.47 -2.47
N GLY A 230 -18.43 6.36 -1.76
CA GLY A 230 -19.22 5.14 -1.89
C GLY A 230 -19.18 4.56 -3.30
N LYS A 231 -20.36 4.29 -3.89
CA LYS A 231 -20.45 3.67 -5.22
C LYS A 231 -19.98 4.59 -6.36
N PHE A 232 -19.92 5.91 -6.15
CA PHE A 232 -19.60 6.87 -7.22
C PHE A 232 -18.11 6.88 -7.59
N LEU A 233 -17.21 6.61 -6.64
CA LEU A 233 -15.76 6.52 -6.89
C LEU A 233 -15.25 5.07 -7.00
N ARG A 234 -16.11 4.06 -6.86
CA ARG A 234 -15.70 2.63 -6.92
C ARG A 234 -15.03 2.21 -8.23
N HIS A 235 -15.22 2.99 -9.28
CA HIS A 235 -14.72 2.75 -10.63
C HIS A 235 -13.69 3.78 -11.09
N VAL A 236 -13.33 4.75 -10.23
CA VAL A 236 -12.29 5.72 -10.55
C VAL A 236 -10.96 5.14 -10.09
N ASP A 237 -10.16 4.70 -11.05
CA ASP A 237 -8.84 4.18 -10.79
C ASP A 237 -7.88 5.31 -10.39
N GLY A 238 -6.95 5.02 -9.47
CA GLY A 238 -5.97 5.97 -8.96
C GLY A 238 -6.48 6.96 -7.89
N VAL A 239 -7.71 6.82 -7.40
CA VAL A 239 -8.30 7.73 -6.38
C VAL A 239 -8.76 6.92 -5.16
N SER A 240 -8.33 7.34 -3.96
CA SER A 240 -8.72 6.73 -2.68
C SER A 240 -9.95 7.38 -2.04
N GLY A 241 -10.26 8.62 -2.42
CA GLY A 241 -11.42 9.35 -1.95
C GLY A 241 -11.47 10.77 -2.51
N ALA A 242 -12.35 11.58 -1.96
CA ALA A 242 -12.41 13.01 -2.27
C ALA A 242 -12.53 13.81 -0.98
N THR A 243 -12.23 15.10 -1.07
CA THR A 243 -12.46 16.06 -0.01
C THR A 243 -13.13 17.31 -0.56
N ILE A 244 -13.75 18.07 0.32
CA ILE A 244 -14.34 19.38 0.03
C ILE A 244 -13.45 20.42 0.69
N MET A 245 -12.84 21.29 -0.10
CA MET A 245 -12.00 22.40 0.35
C MET A 245 -12.86 23.49 1.02
N GLY A 246 -12.20 24.42 1.72
CA GLY A 246 -12.89 25.47 2.48
C GLY A 246 -13.73 26.44 1.63
N ASP A 247 -13.43 26.55 0.34
CA ASP A 247 -14.18 27.32 -0.66
C ASP A 247 -15.33 26.53 -1.31
N GLY A 248 -15.51 25.26 -0.92
CA GLY A 248 -16.52 24.35 -1.48
C GLY A 248 -16.06 23.57 -2.71
N THR A 249 -14.86 23.82 -3.22
CA THR A 249 -14.29 23.10 -4.37
C THR A 249 -13.94 21.67 -3.96
N VAL A 250 -14.10 20.71 -4.87
CA VAL A 250 -13.77 19.30 -4.61
C VAL A 250 -12.33 19.02 -5.01
N ALA A 251 -11.59 18.30 -4.18
CA ALA A 251 -10.27 17.77 -4.52
C ALA A 251 -10.25 16.24 -4.40
N LEU A 252 -9.62 15.56 -5.35
CA LEU A 252 -9.50 14.10 -5.35
C LEU A 252 -8.24 13.66 -4.59
N ILE A 253 -8.37 12.69 -3.71
CA ILE A 253 -7.25 12.14 -2.94
C ILE A 253 -6.67 10.97 -3.73
N LEU A 254 -5.38 11.02 -4.04
CA LEU A 254 -4.73 10.05 -4.90
C LEU A 254 -4.39 8.76 -4.14
N ASP A 255 -4.60 7.62 -4.81
CA ASP A 255 -4.07 6.32 -4.40
C ASP A 255 -2.77 6.06 -5.15
N ILE A 256 -1.67 6.56 -4.61
CA ILE A 256 -0.34 6.49 -5.25
C ILE A 256 0.13 5.04 -5.48
N ASN A 257 -0.29 4.10 -4.64
CA ASN A 257 0.05 2.68 -4.77
C ASN A 257 -0.64 2.10 -5.99
N LYS A 258 -1.93 2.37 -6.14
CA LYS A 258 -2.72 1.91 -7.28
C LYS A 258 -2.24 2.55 -8.60
N ILE A 259 -1.93 3.85 -8.61
CA ILE A 259 -1.39 4.53 -9.80
C ILE A 259 -0.05 3.89 -10.22
N THR A 260 0.84 3.65 -9.25
CA THR A 260 2.14 3.00 -9.48
C THR A 260 1.98 1.63 -10.14
N GLN A 261 1.15 0.75 -9.55
CA GLN A 261 0.92 -0.60 -10.07
C GLN A 261 0.37 -0.59 -11.51
N GLN A 262 -0.48 0.38 -11.84
CA GLN A 262 -1.03 0.51 -13.19
C GLN A 262 0.02 0.94 -14.21
N SER A 263 0.90 1.87 -13.83
CA SER A 263 1.99 2.31 -14.71
C SER A 263 2.95 1.15 -15.02
N GLU A 264 3.33 0.36 -14.01
CA GLU A 264 4.19 -0.81 -14.20
C GLU A 264 3.55 -1.84 -15.14
N TYR A 265 2.24 -2.07 -15.02
CA TYR A 265 1.51 -2.99 -15.90
C TYR A 265 1.47 -2.51 -17.36
N MET A 266 1.28 -1.20 -17.58
CA MET A 266 1.29 -0.61 -18.93
C MET A 266 2.67 -0.69 -19.58
N GLU A 267 3.74 -0.38 -18.84
CA GLU A 267 5.11 -0.49 -19.33
C GLU A 267 5.48 -1.96 -19.66
N ALA A 268 5.12 -2.91 -18.80
CA ALA A 268 5.36 -4.33 -19.04
C ALA A 268 4.61 -4.84 -20.29
N SER A 269 3.38 -4.38 -20.49
CA SER A 269 2.56 -4.74 -21.66
C SER A 269 3.13 -4.16 -22.97
N MET A 270 3.60 -2.92 -22.95
CA MET A 270 4.26 -2.29 -24.11
C MET A 270 5.59 -2.99 -24.47
N ASN A 271 6.40 -3.35 -23.47
CA ASN A 271 7.66 -4.04 -23.69
C ASN A 271 7.47 -5.47 -24.24
N ALA A 272 6.40 -6.16 -23.83
CA ALA A 272 6.02 -7.47 -24.38
C ALA A 272 5.51 -7.38 -25.83
N ALA A 273 4.76 -6.33 -26.18
CA ALA A 273 4.29 -6.10 -27.55
C ALA A 273 5.43 -5.70 -28.52
N GLY A 274 6.45 -4.99 -28.03
CA GLY A 274 7.61 -4.56 -28.83
C GLY A 274 8.60 -5.67 -29.20
N HIS A 275 8.55 -6.84 -28.56
CA HIS A 275 9.40 -7.99 -28.91
C HIS A 275 8.83 -8.88 -30.03
N HIS A 276 7.63 -8.56 -30.53
CA HIS A 276 6.95 -9.30 -31.61
C HIS A 276 6.83 -8.51 -32.93
N ALA A 277 7.50 -7.36 -33.05
CA ALA A 277 7.53 -6.52 -34.25
C ALA A 277 8.91 -6.54 -34.92
#